data_AF-A0AAJ2LIQ7-F1
#
_entry.id   AF-A0AAJ2LIQ7-F1
#
_cell.length_a   1.000
_cell.length_b   1.000
_cell.length_c   1.000
_cell.angle_alpha   90.00
_cell.angle_beta   90.00
_cell.angle_gamma   90.00
#
_symmetry.space_group_name_H-M   'P 1'
#
loop_
_entity.id
_entity.type
_entity.pdbx_description
1 polymer ?
#
loop_
_entity_poly.entity_id
_entity_poly.type
_entity_poly.pdbx_seq_one_letter_code
_entity_poly.pdbx_strand_id
1 'polypeptide(L)'
;MLKVTGLQRRGSTYSLRRRVPSDLVNSLGKKEEVIALHTSNYKVAAEAARLESVRLDKLWANHREALKRGEAIDPTRKVTDIELRRLVVGDFWRGEQTAPRLPDDDEIRENIEHDIAGYEQRNPSSEAALLAQAKSIIREQELPIEVPAKTEMGKRAQPFEAPRELVQLVDLIRRADVEHLKRALDRMDGQHGDREHDPMFRGISSVSQPPAVAEGITLRDAIKRFESDPMRAHLGDTANAKYVVTFRTMKEVIGEERALASITRAECATVQEMFSALPSNVSKLKPYAHCKTVREIIALAAQRKTDKLLSPGTVKVYTHTQSAFFNWAISKGLIAINPASGMAPKNAKNGKRRAYDFDQMNNVLASLPEWSEQGALAGRYWLYIIGIFSGMRLGEIATLNVDDIVAQYGSHFFRLWETDDRGLKTENSERIIPIHPELIRLGLLQRVANLKKAGITRLFGDLPGDDQDHISDLFSKRFAYHLKTLKMHGNGLTFHSTRHTFRDALREAGLPHDATVALGGWSPKSVDERYGNGMRPQTLVRWMAEIKYEGLMIPMIDHAR
;
A
#
# COMPACT_ATOMS: atom_id res chain seq x y z
N MET A 1 -4.80 -22.66 -49.86
CA MET A 1 -4.39 -21.56 -48.95
C MET A 1 -5.59 -20.68 -48.70
N LEU A 2 -6.04 -20.57 -47.44
CA LEU A 2 -7.13 -19.67 -47.05
C LEU A 2 -6.77 -18.23 -47.38
N LYS A 3 -7.62 -17.54 -48.14
CA LYS A 3 -7.41 -16.12 -48.48
C LYS A 3 -7.48 -15.28 -47.21
N VAL A 4 -6.44 -14.51 -46.93
CA VAL A 4 -6.46 -13.55 -45.80
C VAL A 4 -7.41 -12.40 -46.13
N THR A 5 -8.43 -12.23 -45.30
CA THR A 5 -9.47 -11.21 -45.46
C THR A 5 -8.87 -9.80 -45.49
N GLY A 6 -9.26 -8.98 -46.46
CA GLY A 6 -8.75 -7.61 -46.62
C GLY A 6 -7.42 -7.49 -47.36
N LEU A 7 -6.76 -8.61 -47.71
CA LEU A 7 -5.51 -8.58 -48.47
C LEU A 7 -5.77 -8.30 -49.96
N GLN A 8 -5.23 -7.19 -50.47
CA GLN A 8 -5.40 -6.73 -51.85
C GLN A 8 -4.05 -6.53 -52.52
N ARG A 9 -3.95 -6.84 -53.82
CA ARG A 9 -2.77 -6.52 -54.62
C ARG A 9 -2.97 -5.15 -55.26
N ARG A 10 -2.03 -4.22 -55.05
CA ARG A 10 -2.05 -2.87 -55.63
C ARG A 10 -0.74 -2.65 -56.39
N GLY A 11 -0.79 -2.76 -57.72
CA GLY A 11 0.41 -2.77 -58.55
C GLY A 11 1.26 -4.02 -58.33
N SER A 12 2.54 -3.83 -57.97
CA SER A 12 3.51 -4.92 -57.76
C SER A 12 3.51 -5.49 -56.33
N THR A 13 2.86 -4.84 -55.36
CA THR A 13 2.87 -5.23 -53.94
C THR A 13 1.48 -5.49 -53.36
N TYR A 14 1.42 -6.15 -52.21
CA TYR A 14 0.20 -6.37 -51.44
C TYR A 14 -0.02 -5.29 -50.37
N SER A 15 -1.28 -5.00 -50.08
CA SER A 15 -1.76 -4.10 -49.02
C SER A 15 -2.89 -4.76 -48.23
N LEU A 16 -2.97 -4.51 -46.93
CA LEU A 16 -4.09 -4.89 -46.07
C LEU A 16 -5.08 -3.73 -46.00
N ARG A 17 -6.34 -3.99 -46.37
CA ARG A 17 -7.47 -3.06 -46.19
C ARG A 17 -8.39 -3.61 -45.11
N ARG A 18 -8.53 -2.89 -44.00
CA ARG A 18 -9.37 -3.26 -42.85
C ARG A 18 -10.39 -2.16 -42.59
N ARG A 19 -11.66 -2.55 -42.47
CA ARG A 19 -12.75 -1.63 -42.12
C ARG A 19 -12.64 -1.27 -40.65
N VAL A 20 -12.69 0.03 -40.34
CA VAL A 20 -12.70 0.50 -38.94
C VAL A 20 -14.05 0.13 -38.31
N PRO A 21 -14.08 -0.40 -37.07
CA PRO A 21 -15.32 -0.68 -36.36
C PRO A 21 -16.20 0.56 -36.27
N SER A 22 -17.51 0.40 -36.48
CA SER A 22 -18.45 1.53 -36.60
C SER A 22 -18.45 2.45 -35.38
N ASP A 23 -18.20 1.90 -34.19
CA ASP A 23 -18.11 2.63 -32.93
C ASP A 23 -16.87 3.54 -32.85
N LEU A 24 -15.84 3.29 -33.65
CA LEU A 24 -14.58 4.05 -33.67
C LEU A 24 -14.44 4.97 -34.90
N VAL A 25 -15.37 4.92 -35.86
CA VAL A 25 -15.29 5.74 -37.08
C VAL A 25 -15.33 7.24 -36.75
N ASN A 26 -16.20 7.64 -35.82
CA ASN A 26 -16.32 9.05 -35.42
C ASN A 26 -15.11 9.54 -34.61
N SER A 27 -14.48 8.67 -33.82
CA SER A 27 -13.32 9.04 -33.00
C SER A 27 -12.01 9.04 -33.79
N LEU A 28 -11.85 8.10 -34.72
CA LEU A 28 -10.65 7.96 -35.55
C LEU A 28 -10.69 8.80 -36.83
N GLY A 29 -11.84 9.39 -37.18
CA GLY A 29 -12.02 10.25 -38.36
C GLY A 29 -11.91 9.53 -39.71
N LYS A 30 -11.89 8.20 -39.73
CA LYS A 30 -11.71 7.39 -40.95
C LYS A 30 -12.54 6.11 -40.91
N LYS A 31 -12.98 5.68 -42.11
CA LYS A 31 -13.86 4.50 -42.27
C LYS A 31 -13.08 3.20 -42.48
N GLU A 32 -11.84 3.31 -42.94
CA GLU A 32 -10.99 2.18 -43.31
C GLU A 32 -9.51 2.51 -43.08
N GLU A 33 -8.73 1.48 -42.75
CA GLU A 33 -7.28 1.50 -42.68
C GLU A 33 -6.70 0.74 -43.86
N VAL A 34 -5.75 1.36 -44.57
CA VAL A 34 -5.02 0.74 -45.69
C VAL A 34 -3.54 0.73 -45.36
N ILE A 35 -3.00 -0.45 -45.10
CA ILE A 35 -1.60 -0.67 -44.73
C ILE A 35 -0.89 -1.33 -45.90
N ALA A 36 0.15 -0.69 -46.44
CA ALA A 36 0.99 -1.31 -47.46
C ALA A 36 1.90 -2.36 -46.80
N LEU A 37 1.94 -3.58 -47.36
CA LEU A 37 2.74 -4.69 -46.83
C LEU A 37 4.08 -4.83 -47.57
N HIS A 38 4.32 -3.98 -48.57
CA HIS A 38 5.58 -3.81 -49.30
C HIS A 38 6.23 -5.10 -49.81
N THR A 39 5.42 -6.12 -50.10
CA THR A 39 5.89 -7.40 -50.64
C THR A 39 5.02 -7.84 -51.82
N SER A 40 5.66 -8.44 -52.83
CA SER A 40 4.99 -9.08 -53.97
C SER A 40 4.69 -10.57 -53.71
N ASN A 41 5.24 -11.13 -52.63
CA ASN A 41 5.07 -12.54 -52.27
C ASN A 41 3.81 -12.71 -51.40
N TYR A 42 2.85 -13.49 -51.89
CA TYR A 42 1.58 -13.73 -51.22
C TYR A 42 1.71 -14.37 -49.84
N LYS A 43 2.64 -15.31 -49.62
CA LYS A 43 2.79 -15.98 -48.31
C LYS A 43 3.28 -15.00 -47.25
N VAL A 44 4.28 -14.19 -47.60
CA VAL A 44 4.83 -13.14 -46.72
C VAL A 44 3.78 -12.06 -46.47
N ALA A 45 3.03 -11.67 -47.51
CA ALA A 45 1.92 -10.73 -47.38
C ALA A 45 0.82 -11.25 -46.46
N ALA A 46 0.49 -12.54 -46.55
CA ALA A 46 -0.54 -13.17 -45.74
C ALA A 46 -0.16 -13.23 -44.25
N GLU A 47 1.11 -13.48 -43.95
CA GLU A 47 1.63 -13.46 -42.57
C GLU A 47 1.68 -12.05 -41.99
N ALA A 48 2.25 -11.08 -42.73
CA ALA A 48 2.28 -9.68 -42.35
C ALA A 48 0.86 -9.11 -42.13
N ALA A 49 -0.10 -9.48 -43.00
CA ALA A 49 -1.49 -9.06 -42.87
C ALA A 49 -2.16 -9.59 -41.60
N ARG A 50 -1.80 -10.79 -41.12
CA ARG A 50 -2.33 -11.32 -39.85
C ARG A 50 -1.76 -10.56 -38.65
N LEU A 51 -0.46 -10.28 -38.65
CA LEU A 51 0.19 -9.50 -37.60
C LEU A 51 -0.38 -8.08 -37.52
N GLU A 52 -0.52 -7.40 -38.66
CA GLU A 52 -1.14 -6.07 -38.72
C GLU A 52 -2.62 -6.09 -38.34
N SER A 53 -3.35 -7.18 -38.66
CA SER A 53 -4.73 -7.33 -38.20
C SER A 53 -4.81 -7.39 -36.67
N VAL A 54 -3.95 -8.20 -36.02
CA VAL A 54 -3.88 -8.28 -34.55
C VAL A 54 -3.45 -6.94 -33.93
N ARG A 55 -2.51 -6.21 -34.57
CA ARG A 55 -2.11 -4.86 -34.13
C ARG A 55 -3.29 -3.90 -34.17
N LEU A 56 -4.06 -3.89 -35.25
CA LEU A 56 -5.27 -3.08 -35.40
C LEU A 56 -6.34 -3.46 -34.36
N ASP A 57 -6.55 -4.75 -34.08
CA ASP A 57 -7.52 -5.20 -33.06
C ASP A 57 -7.13 -4.71 -31.66
N LYS A 58 -5.84 -4.78 -31.30
CA LYS A 58 -5.34 -4.22 -30.03
C LYS A 58 -5.49 -2.70 -29.98
N LEU A 59 -5.15 -2.00 -31.06
CA LEU A 59 -5.27 -0.54 -31.15
C LEU A 59 -6.73 -0.11 -30.95
N TRP A 60 -7.67 -0.79 -31.61
CA TRP A 60 -9.10 -0.51 -31.46
C TRP A 60 -9.65 -0.88 -30.07
N ALA A 61 -9.17 -1.97 -29.46
CA ALA A 61 -9.53 -2.32 -28.09
C ALA A 61 -9.06 -1.25 -27.08
N ASN A 62 -7.81 -0.80 -27.20
CA ASN A 62 -7.26 0.27 -26.38
C ASN A 62 -8.02 1.59 -26.59
N HIS A 63 -8.38 1.90 -27.84
CA HIS A 63 -9.16 3.09 -28.17
C HIS A 63 -10.59 3.03 -27.58
N ARG A 64 -11.22 1.86 -27.53
CA ARG A 64 -12.51 1.66 -26.84
C ARG A 64 -12.38 1.89 -25.34
N GLU A 65 -11.35 1.36 -24.72
CA GLU A 65 -11.10 1.55 -23.28
C GLU A 65 -10.79 3.02 -22.95
N ALA A 66 -10.06 3.74 -23.81
CA ALA A 66 -9.82 5.16 -23.65
C ALA A 66 -11.10 6.00 -23.82
N LEU A 67 -11.96 5.68 -24.80
CA LEU A 67 -13.26 6.34 -24.97
C LEU A 67 -14.18 6.08 -23.77
N LYS A 68 -14.18 4.86 -23.19
CA LYS A 68 -14.90 4.57 -21.94
C LYS A 68 -14.41 5.41 -20.75
N ARG A 69 -13.14 5.82 -20.77
CA ARG A 69 -12.52 6.67 -19.74
C ARG A 69 -12.62 8.18 -20.02
N GLY A 70 -13.20 8.59 -21.16
CA GLY A 70 -13.34 9.99 -21.52
C GLY A 70 -12.04 10.68 -21.96
N GLU A 71 -11.02 9.92 -22.34
CA GLU A 71 -9.72 10.42 -22.77
C GLU A 71 -9.74 10.71 -24.29
N ALA A 72 -9.49 11.96 -24.70
CA ALA A 72 -9.28 12.30 -26.10
C ALA A 72 -7.85 11.90 -26.51
N ILE A 73 -7.71 10.97 -27.47
CA ILE A 73 -6.42 10.55 -28.02
C ILE A 73 -6.20 11.27 -29.35
N ASP A 74 -5.14 12.09 -29.44
CA ASP A 74 -4.70 12.72 -30.67
C ASP A 74 -3.73 11.78 -31.44
N PRO A 75 -4.10 11.28 -32.64
CA PRO A 75 -3.24 10.41 -33.46
C PRO A 75 -2.01 11.10 -34.05
N THR A 76 -1.89 12.42 -33.90
CA THR A 76 -0.81 13.24 -34.49
C THR A 76 0.23 13.70 -33.47
N ARG A 77 0.13 13.24 -32.21
CA ARG A 77 1.07 13.62 -31.14
C ARG A 77 2.51 13.20 -31.49
N LYS A 78 3.36 14.19 -31.72
CA LYS A 78 4.82 14.02 -31.81
C LYS A 78 5.43 14.03 -30.42
N VAL A 79 6.49 13.23 -30.24
CA VAL A 79 7.32 13.32 -29.02
C VAL A 79 8.12 14.60 -29.07
N THR A 80 8.02 15.41 -28.03
CA THR A 80 8.74 16.68 -27.94
C THR A 80 10.18 16.47 -27.45
N ASP A 81 11.09 17.38 -27.83
CA ASP A 81 12.48 17.41 -27.33
C ASP A 81 12.52 17.40 -25.78
N ILE A 82 11.53 18.03 -25.14
CA ILE A 82 11.39 18.08 -23.67
C ILE A 82 11.06 16.70 -23.11
N GLU A 83 10.16 15.95 -23.75
CA GLU A 83 9.78 14.59 -23.32
C GLU A 83 10.95 13.62 -23.45
N LEU A 84 11.71 13.67 -24.55
CA LEU A 84 12.91 12.86 -24.73
C LEU A 84 13.98 13.16 -23.69
N ARG A 85 14.27 14.46 -23.48
CA ARG A 85 15.22 14.90 -22.46
C ARG A 85 14.78 14.45 -21.07
N ARG A 86 13.48 14.54 -20.76
CA ARG A 86 12.93 14.09 -19.48
C ARG A 86 13.14 12.59 -19.25
N LEU A 87 12.89 11.75 -20.26
CA LEU A 87 13.07 10.30 -20.15
C LEU A 87 14.51 9.95 -19.82
N VAL A 88 15.46 10.52 -20.56
CA VAL A 88 16.88 10.24 -20.39
C VAL A 88 17.40 10.77 -19.05
N VAL A 89 17.03 11.98 -18.63
CA VAL A 89 17.45 12.53 -17.33
C VAL A 89 16.85 11.73 -16.16
N GLY A 90 15.61 11.25 -16.30
CA GLY A 90 14.98 10.38 -15.30
C GLY A 90 15.64 9.01 -15.19
N ASP A 91 16.10 8.45 -16.31
CA ASP A 91 16.83 7.18 -16.33
C ASP A 91 18.24 7.31 -15.75
N PHE A 92 18.96 8.36 -16.15
CA PHE A 92 20.25 8.74 -15.58
C PHE A 92 20.16 8.92 -14.04
N TRP A 93 19.14 9.64 -13.56
CA TRP A 93 18.93 9.82 -12.11
C TRP A 93 18.75 8.47 -11.41
N ARG A 94 17.95 7.55 -11.95
CA ARG A 94 17.78 6.20 -11.36
C ARG A 94 19.09 5.43 -11.34
N GLY A 95 19.86 5.48 -12.43
CA GLY A 95 21.18 4.87 -12.53
C GLY A 95 22.14 5.35 -11.45
N GLU A 96 22.21 6.67 -11.22
CA GLU A 96 23.06 7.26 -10.17
C GLU A 96 22.63 6.87 -8.74
N GLN A 97 21.34 6.61 -8.50
CA GLN A 97 20.86 6.15 -7.18
C GLN A 97 21.29 4.71 -6.87
N THR A 98 21.48 3.90 -7.89
CA THR A 98 21.84 2.48 -7.77
C THR A 98 23.28 2.17 -8.19
N ALA A 99 24.06 3.22 -8.49
CA ALA A 99 25.42 3.07 -8.97
C ALA A 99 26.28 2.32 -7.93
N PRO A 100 26.83 1.15 -8.27
CA PRO A 100 27.67 0.40 -7.35
C PRO A 100 28.97 1.16 -7.10
N ARG A 101 29.53 1.01 -5.90
CA ARG A 101 30.90 1.44 -5.64
C ARG A 101 31.84 0.47 -6.35
N LEU A 102 32.55 0.96 -7.37
CA LEU A 102 33.54 0.16 -8.08
C LEU A 102 34.82 0.01 -7.24
N PRO A 103 35.50 -1.15 -7.29
CA PRO A 103 36.83 -1.30 -6.74
C PRO A 103 37.81 -0.33 -7.41
N ASP A 104 38.83 0.11 -6.67
CA ASP A 104 39.96 0.84 -7.24
C ASP A 104 40.88 -0.19 -7.92
N ASP A 105 40.68 -0.36 -9.23
CA ASP A 105 41.31 -1.36 -10.08
C ASP A 105 41.65 -0.75 -11.45
N ASP A 106 42.90 -0.91 -11.89
CA ASP A 106 43.41 -0.28 -13.10
C ASP A 106 42.79 -0.85 -14.39
N GLU A 107 42.43 -2.13 -14.42
CA GLU A 107 41.77 -2.74 -15.58
C GLU A 107 40.34 -2.19 -15.75
N ILE A 108 39.62 -2.00 -14.62
CA ILE A 108 38.30 -1.36 -14.64
C ILE A 108 38.41 0.10 -15.11
N ARG A 109 39.43 0.83 -14.64
CA ARG A 109 39.68 2.23 -15.04
C ARG A 109 39.94 2.34 -16.54
N GLU A 110 40.85 1.53 -17.08
CA GLU A 110 41.17 1.52 -18.51
C GLU A 110 39.95 1.19 -19.37
N ASN A 111 39.10 0.26 -18.95
CA ASN A 111 37.86 -0.08 -19.64
C ASN A 111 36.86 1.10 -19.67
N ILE A 112 36.70 1.81 -18.55
CA ILE A 112 35.81 2.99 -18.49
C ILE A 112 36.33 4.12 -19.38
N GLU A 113 37.64 4.38 -19.37
CA GLU A 113 38.26 5.38 -20.23
C GLU A 113 38.13 5.02 -21.72
N HIS A 114 38.27 3.73 -22.06
CA HIS A 114 38.05 3.22 -23.40
C HIS A 114 36.61 3.44 -23.87
N ASP A 115 35.62 3.15 -23.03
CA ASP A 115 34.20 3.35 -23.34
C ASP A 115 33.88 4.84 -23.54
N ILE A 116 34.39 5.73 -22.67
CA ILE A 116 34.25 7.19 -22.82
C ILE A 116 34.81 7.65 -24.16
N ALA A 117 36.04 7.23 -24.51
CA ALA A 117 36.66 7.59 -25.78
C ALA A 117 35.84 7.07 -26.98
N GLY A 118 35.26 5.87 -26.87
CA GLY A 118 34.37 5.32 -27.88
C GLY A 118 33.12 6.16 -28.13
N TYR A 119 32.47 6.64 -27.06
CA TYR A 119 31.32 7.53 -27.15
C TYR A 119 31.66 8.94 -27.66
N GLU A 120 32.83 9.49 -27.30
CA GLU A 120 33.26 10.81 -27.76
C GLU A 120 33.69 10.81 -29.23
N GLN A 121 34.35 9.73 -29.68
CA GLN A 121 34.76 9.54 -31.08
C GLN A 121 33.65 8.99 -31.98
N ARG A 122 32.48 8.66 -31.41
CA ARG A 122 31.34 8.05 -32.11
C ARG A 122 31.73 6.82 -32.92
N ASN A 123 32.46 5.91 -32.29
CA ASN A 123 32.88 4.70 -32.97
C ASN A 123 31.64 3.82 -33.30
N PRO A 124 31.72 2.93 -34.31
CA PRO A 124 30.57 2.13 -34.74
C PRO A 124 29.98 1.21 -33.66
N SER A 125 30.80 0.73 -32.72
CA SER A 125 30.36 -0.17 -31.65
C SER A 125 29.51 0.58 -30.62
N SER A 126 29.99 1.75 -30.16
CA SER A 126 29.31 2.65 -29.25
C SER A 126 27.99 3.15 -29.84
N GLU A 127 27.97 3.54 -31.12
CA GLU A 127 26.74 3.96 -31.81
C GLU A 127 25.70 2.82 -31.90
N ALA A 128 26.15 1.57 -32.11
CA ALA A 128 25.27 0.41 -32.12
C ALA A 128 24.66 0.12 -30.74
N ALA A 129 25.45 0.27 -29.67
CA ALA A 129 24.98 0.12 -28.30
C ALA A 129 23.93 1.18 -27.93
N LEU A 130 24.19 2.45 -28.25
CA LEU A 130 23.26 3.56 -28.01
C LEU A 130 21.93 3.37 -28.77
N LEU A 131 22.00 2.93 -30.03
CA LEU A 131 20.80 2.64 -30.82
C LEU A 131 19.99 1.47 -30.23
N ALA A 132 20.66 0.46 -29.65
CA ALA A 132 19.98 -0.64 -28.97
C ALA A 132 19.26 -0.16 -27.71
N GLN A 133 19.90 0.70 -26.91
CA GLN A 133 19.27 1.32 -25.74
C GLN A 133 18.07 2.19 -26.14
N ALA A 134 18.22 3.06 -27.15
CA ALA A 134 17.14 3.90 -27.67
C ALA A 134 15.94 3.05 -28.13
N LYS A 135 16.18 1.93 -28.81
CA LYS A 135 15.12 0.98 -29.21
C LYS A 135 14.40 0.37 -28.00
N SER A 136 15.11 0.07 -26.90
CA SER A 136 14.46 -0.44 -25.69
C SER A 136 13.58 0.63 -25.06
N ILE A 137 14.08 1.87 -24.90
CA ILE A 137 13.31 2.99 -24.34
C ILE A 137 12.07 3.28 -25.18
N ILE A 138 12.18 3.34 -26.51
CA ILE A 138 11.04 3.56 -27.42
C ILE A 138 9.98 2.47 -27.24
N ARG A 139 10.40 1.21 -27.12
CA ARG A 139 9.50 0.07 -26.93
C ARG A 139 8.83 0.08 -25.56
N GLU A 140 9.59 0.35 -24.50
CA GLU A 140 9.11 0.33 -23.11
C GLU A 140 8.18 1.50 -22.79
N GLN A 141 8.45 2.67 -23.36
CA GLN A 141 7.69 3.89 -23.13
C GLN A 141 6.62 4.13 -24.21
N GLU A 142 6.45 3.18 -25.14
CA GLU A 142 5.50 3.24 -26.26
C GLU A 142 5.59 4.55 -27.08
N LEU A 143 6.82 5.04 -27.31
CA LEU A 143 7.02 6.30 -28.01
C LEU A 143 6.68 6.17 -29.50
N PRO A 144 5.94 7.12 -30.10
CA PRO A 144 5.64 7.13 -31.53
C PRO A 144 6.85 7.61 -32.35
N ILE A 145 7.99 6.90 -32.24
CA ILE A 145 9.25 7.18 -32.94
C ILE A 145 9.59 5.98 -33.81
N GLU A 146 9.82 6.20 -35.11
CA GLU A 146 10.20 5.13 -36.03
C GLU A 146 11.65 4.69 -35.77
N VAL A 147 11.88 3.37 -35.81
CA VAL A 147 13.20 2.76 -35.59
C VAL A 147 13.57 1.87 -36.78
N PRO A 148 14.88 1.73 -37.09
CA PRO A 148 15.32 0.92 -38.21
C PRO A 148 14.98 -0.55 -37.97
N ALA A 149 14.37 -1.17 -39.00
CA ALA A 149 14.02 -2.59 -39.00
C ALA A 149 15.27 -3.46 -38.79
N LYS A 150 15.10 -4.65 -38.17
CA LYS A 150 16.19 -5.61 -38.02
C LYS A 150 16.68 -6.07 -39.40
N THR A 151 17.97 -5.88 -39.68
CA THR A 151 18.59 -6.41 -40.89
C THR A 151 18.75 -7.92 -40.74
N GLU A 152 18.12 -8.69 -41.62
CA GLU A 152 18.32 -10.14 -41.69
C GLU A 152 19.73 -10.45 -42.23
N MET A 153 20.42 -11.43 -41.63
CA MET A 153 21.73 -11.87 -42.13
C MET A 153 21.67 -12.21 -43.62
N GLY A 154 22.55 -11.63 -44.42
CA GLY A 154 22.67 -11.87 -45.86
C GLY A 154 21.81 -10.96 -46.75
N LYS A 155 21.01 -10.03 -46.21
CA LYS A 155 20.30 -9.01 -47.01
C LYS A 155 20.95 -7.63 -46.86
N ARG A 156 21.04 -6.90 -47.97
CA ARG A 156 21.56 -5.52 -47.99
C ARG A 156 20.60 -4.62 -47.22
N ALA A 157 21.12 -3.88 -46.24
CA ALA A 157 20.33 -2.94 -45.44
C ALA A 157 19.67 -1.91 -46.36
N GLN A 158 18.37 -1.66 -46.17
CA GLN A 158 17.70 -0.57 -46.86
C GLN A 158 18.18 0.76 -46.26
N PRO A 159 18.31 1.83 -47.06
CA PRO A 159 18.57 3.16 -46.54
C PRO A 159 17.47 3.54 -45.55
N PHE A 160 17.83 3.78 -44.29
CA PHE A 160 16.93 4.28 -43.26
C PHE A 160 17.40 5.68 -42.89
N GLU A 161 16.59 6.68 -43.18
CA GLU A 161 16.82 8.04 -42.74
C GLU A 161 16.24 8.18 -41.34
N ALA A 162 17.10 8.39 -40.35
CA ALA A 162 16.68 8.43 -38.96
C ALA A 162 15.79 9.66 -38.69
N PRO A 163 14.60 9.47 -38.10
CA PRO A 163 13.78 10.59 -37.65
C PRO A 163 14.57 11.48 -36.68
N ARG A 164 14.29 12.78 -36.70
CA ARG A 164 14.97 13.75 -35.83
C ARG A 164 14.89 13.35 -34.36
N GLU A 165 13.73 12.86 -33.93
CA GLU A 165 13.44 12.44 -32.56
C GLU A 165 14.30 11.23 -32.15
N LEU A 166 14.57 10.30 -33.08
CA LEU A 166 15.46 9.16 -32.83
C LEU A 166 16.92 9.61 -32.69
N VAL A 167 17.38 10.49 -33.59
CA VAL A 167 18.74 11.04 -33.54
C VAL A 167 18.97 11.80 -32.23
N GLN A 168 17.98 12.60 -31.82
CA GLN A 168 18.03 13.34 -30.56
C GLN A 168 18.04 12.41 -29.35
N LEU A 169 17.19 11.36 -29.33
CA LEU A 169 17.18 10.40 -28.23
C LEU A 169 18.53 9.69 -28.09
N VAL A 170 19.12 9.25 -29.20
CA VAL A 170 20.45 8.61 -29.21
C VAL A 170 21.52 9.55 -28.67
N ASP A 171 21.54 10.83 -29.08
CA ASP A 171 22.52 11.79 -28.56
C ASP A 171 22.31 12.12 -27.07
N LEU A 172 21.06 12.18 -26.60
CA LEU A 172 20.75 12.39 -25.19
C LEU A 172 21.24 11.21 -24.34
N ILE A 173 21.00 9.96 -24.79
CA ILE A 173 21.50 8.75 -24.11
C ILE A 173 23.03 8.77 -24.07
N ARG A 174 23.69 9.09 -25.19
CA ARG A 174 25.15 9.19 -25.25
C ARG A 174 25.69 10.15 -24.20
N ARG A 175 25.06 11.31 -24.04
CA ARG A 175 25.46 12.31 -23.03
C ARG A 175 25.26 11.77 -21.60
N ALA A 176 24.19 11.02 -21.36
CA ALA A 176 23.93 10.39 -20.06
C ALA A 176 24.97 9.31 -19.72
N ASP A 177 25.30 8.44 -20.68
CA ASP A 177 26.27 7.36 -20.47
C ASP A 177 27.68 7.91 -20.23
N VAL A 178 28.10 8.92 -20.99
CA VAL A 178 29.39 9.61 -20.76
C VAL A 178 29.44 10.27 -19.39
N GLU A 179 28.37 10.93 -18.96
CA GLU A 179 28.29 11.53 -17.62
C GLU A 179 28.39 10.44 -16.53
N HIS A 180 27.71 9.30 -16.71
CA HIS A 180 27.70 8.19 -15.74
C HIS A 180 29.11 7.61 -15.56
N LEU A 181 29.80 7.38 -16.67
CA LEU A 181 31.17 6.83 -16.69
C LEU A 181 32.19 7.81 -16.09
N LYS A 182 32.11 9.11 -16.40
CA LYS A 182 32.99 10.13 -15.81
C LYS A 182 32.80 10.25 -14.29
N ARG A 183 31.56 10.18 -13.81
CA ARG A 183 31.27 10.15 -12.37
C ARG A 183 31.71 8.86 -11.70
N ALA A 184 31.72 7.73 -12.43
CA ALA A 184 32.27 6.48 -11.93
C ALA A 184 33.79 6.60 -11.69
N LEU A 185 34.53 7.23 -12.61
CA LEU A 185 35.95 7.55 -12.43
C LEU A 185 36.17 8.47 -11.22
N ASP A 186 35.38 9.54 -11.08
CA ASP A 186 35.47 10.42 -9.90
C ASP A 186 35.29 9.65 -8.58
N ARG A 187 34.39 8.65 -8.55
CA ARG A 187 34.17 7.79 -7.38
C ARG A 187 35.36 6.86 -7.10
N MET A 188 36.03 6.36 -8.14
CA MET A 188 37.24 5.55 -8.01
C MET A 188 38.38 6.38 -7.43
N ASP A 189 38.51 7.65 -7.84
CA ASP A 189 39.54 8.57 -7.35
C ASP A 189 39.25 9.13 -5.93
N GLY A 190 38.29 8.54 -5.21
CA GLY A 190 37.94 8.91 -3.84
C GLY A 190 37.05 10.15 -3.72
N GLN A 191 36.55 10.70 -4.83
CA GLN A 191 35.54 11.76 -4.82
C GLN A 191 34.13 11.18 -4.68
N HIS A 192 33.13 12.02 -4.41
CA HIS A 192 31.77 11.56 -4.16
C HIS A 192 30.97 11.27 -5.45
N GLY A 193 31.56 11.46 -6.63
CA GLY A 193 30.87 11.31 -7.93
C GLY A 193 29.85 12.41 -8.23
N ASP A 194 29.91 13.53 -7.51
CA ASP A 194 28.97 14.65 -7.62
C ASP A 194 29.44 15.73 -8.60
N ARG A 195 30.60 15.53 -9.24
CA ARG A 195 31.17 16.46 -10.19
C ARG A 195 30.36 16.44 -11.49
N GLU A 196 29.93 17.62 -11.90
CA GLU A 196 29.22 17.85 -13.17
C GLU A 196 30.23 17.86 -14.32
N HIS A 197 30.05 17.00 -15.32
CA HIS A 197 30.83 17.03 -16.57
C HIS A 197 30.00 17.50 -17.77
N ASP A 198 28.67 17.31 -17.74
CA ASP A 198 27.71 17.84 -18.70
C ASP A 198 26.62 18.71 -18.01
N PRO A 199 26.41 19.97 -18.46
CA PRO A 199 25.40 20.88 -17.93
C PRO A 199 23.95 20.35 -17.91
N MET A 200 23.63 19.34 -18.73
CA MET A 200 22.32 18.71 -18.76
C MET A 200 21.98 17.97 -17.46
N PHE A 201 22.98 17.48 -16.72
CA PHE A 201 22.80 16.70 -15.49
C PHE A 201 23.21 17.48 -14.23
N ARG A 202 23.30 18.81 -14.34
CA ARG A 202 23.57 19.70 -13.22
C ARG A 202 22.61 19.45 -12.05
N GLY A 203 23.19 19.33 -10.86
CA GLY A 203 22.42 19.14 -9.63
C GLY A 203 21.80 17.76 -9.46
N ILE A 204 22.10 16.81 -10.36
CA ILE A 204 21.79 15.39 -10.18
C ILE A 204 22.97 14.73 -9.48
N SER A 205 22.72 13.89 -8.48
CA SER A 205 23.70 13.10 -7.72
C SER A 205 23.02 11.90 -7.07
N SER A 206 23.82 11.02 -6.46
CA SER A 206 23.30 9.91 -5.64
C SER A 206 22.38 10.35 -4.50
N VAL A 207 22.35 11.64 -4.15
CA VAL A 207 21.47 12.22 -3.12
C VAL A 207 20.56 13.33 -3.65
N SER A 208 20.55 13.58 -4.97
CA SER A 208 19.81 14.71 -5.54
C SER A 208 18.31 14.45 -5.65
N GLN A 209 17.56 15.55 -5.71
CA GLN A 209 16.15 15.52 -6.05
C GLN A 209 15.95 15.10 -7.52
N PRO A 210 14.81 14.46 -7.84
CA PRO A 210 14.46 14.05 -9.19
C PRO A 210 14.25 15.29 -10.09
N PRO A 211 14.48 15.19 -11.41
CA PRO A 211 14.16 16.27 -12.35
C PRO A 211 12.66 16.58 -12.32
N ALA A 212 12.31 17.85 -12.05
CA ALA A 212 10.93 18.30 -11.99
C ALA A 212 10.25 18.26 -13.37
N VAL A 213 9.05 17.69 -13.44
CA VAL A 213 8.19 17.66 -14.62
C VAL A 213 7.17 18.79 -14.51
N ALA A 214 7.07 19.67 -15.51
CA ALA A 214 5.91 20.55 -15.69
C ALA A 214 5.55 20.54 -17.19
N GLU A 215 4.31 20.37 -17.63
CA GLU A 215 2.99 20.60 -16.99
C GLU A 215 2.46 19.38 -16.22
N GLY A 216 2.25 19.54 -14.91
CA GLY A 216 1.80 18.48 -14.02
C GLY A 216 0.60 18.89 -13.19
N ILE A 217 -0.20 17.91 -12.78
CA ILE A 217 -1.34 18.08 -11.88
C ILE A 217 -0.91 18.79 -10.58
N THR A 218 -1.78 19.66 -10.05
CA THR A 218 -1.54 20.32 -8.76
C THR A 218 -1.68 19.33 -7.60
N LEU A 219 -1.13 19.66 -6.43
CA LEU A 219 -1.34 18.90 -5.20
C LEU A 219 -2.84 18.76 -4.89
N ARG A 220 -3.62 19.85 -5.05
CA ARG A 220 -5.07 19.84 -4.85
C ARG A 220 -5.76 18.80 -5.72
N ASP A 221 -5.49 18.81 -7.01
CA ASP A 221 -6.18 17.93 -7.96
C ASP A 221 -5.73 16.48 -7.82
N ALA A 222 -4.46 16.26 -7.46
CA ALA A 222 -3.96 14.94 -7.12
C ALA A 222 -4.63 14.37 -5.85
N ILE A 223 -4.83 15.19 -4.82
CA ILE A 223 -5.57 14.79 -3.61
C ILE A 223 -7.02 14.45 -3.97
N LYS A 224 -7.71 15.26 -4.78
CA LYS A 224 -9.08 14.96 -5.22
C LYS A 224 -9.16 13.63 -5.97
N ARG A 225 -8.24 13.39 -6.91
CA ARG A 225 -8.15 12.11 -7.65
C ARG A 225 -7.85 10.94 -6.73
N PHE A 226 -7.05 11.15 -5.70
CA PHE A 226 -6.78 10.13 -4.70
C PHE A 226 -8.04 9.82 -3.90
N GLU A 227 -8.73 10.83 -3.38
CA GLU A 227 -9.95 10.66 -2.58
C GLU A 227 -11.09 9.97 -3.36
N SER A 228 -11.17 10.18 -4.68
CA SER A 228 -12.15 9.54 -5.55
C SER A 228 -11.70 8.23 -6.20
N ASP A 229 -10.48 7.73 -5.91
CA ASP A 229 -9.97 6.51 -6.55
C ASP A 229 -10.75 5.27 -6.08
N PRO A 230 -11.41 4.51 -6.99
CA PRO A 230 -12.13 3.28 -6.64
C PRO A 230 -11.25 2.23 -5.95
N MET A 231 -9.94 2.22 -6.22
CA MET A 231 -8.98 1.32 -5.57
C MET A 231 -8.89 1.56 -4.06
N ARG A 232 -9.45 2.64 -3.52
CA ARG A 232 -9.53 2.92 -2.08
C ARG A 232 -10.81 2.43 -1.40
N ALA A 233 -11.77 1.86 -2.15
CA ALA A 233 -13.03 1.40 -1.57
C ALA A 233 -12.84 0.35 -0.46
N HIS A 234 -11.72 -0.37 -0.46
CA HIS A 234 -11.36 -1.33 0.60
C HIS A 234 -10.88 -0.67 1.91
N LEU A 235 -10.58 0.63 1.93
CA LEU A 235 -10.14 1.33 3.13
C LEU A 235 -11.34 1.68 4.00
N GLY A 236 -11.41 1.08 5.19
CA GLY A 236 -12.44 1.43 6.17
C GLY A 236 -12.35 2.88 6.66
N ASP A 237 -13.44 3.39 7.25
CA ASP A 237 -13.61 4.80 7.65
C ASP A 237 -12.49 5.33 8.55
N THR A 238 -12.03 4.50 9.49
CA THR A 238 -10.92 4.86 10.40
C THR A 238 -9.60 5.06 9.64
N ALA A 239 -9.37 4.33 8.55
CA ALA A 239 -8.20 4.53 7.72
C ALA A 239 -8.31 5.82 6.88
N ASN A 240 -9.50 6.10 6.34
CA ASN A 240 -9.77 7.33 5.59
C ASN A 240 -9.65 8.59 6.43
N ALA A 241 -10.13 8.58 7.68
CA ALA A 241 -10.04 9.72 8.59
C ALA A 241 -8.59 10.21 8.82
N LYS A 242 -7.59 9.33 8.68
CA LYS A 242 -6.17 9.69 8.84
C LYS A 242 -5.65 10.57 7.70
N TYR A 243 -6.18 10.41 6.49
CA TYR A 243 -5.79 11.20 5.33
C TYR A 243 -6.27 12.64 5.42
N VAL A 244 -7.40 12.89 6.10
CA VAL A 244 -7.95 14.25 6.27
C VAL A 244 -6.95 15.19 6.93
N VAL A 245 -6.35 14.76 8.04
CA VAL A 245 -5.34 15.56 8.75
C VAL A 245 -4.08 15.71 7.90
N THR A 246 -3.59 14.62 7.30
CA THR A 246 -2.41 14.63 6.43
C THR A 246 -2.57 15.62 5.27
N PHE A 247 -3.69 15.57 4.54
CA PHE A 247 -3.95 16.43 3.41
C PHE A 247 -4.20 17.87 3.81
N ARG A 248 -4.89 18.14 4.93
CA ARG A 248 -4.99 19.49 5.46
C ARG A 248 -3.61 20.10 5.73
N THR A 249 -2.73 19.37 6.40
CA THR A 249 -1.36 19.84 6.69
C THR A 249 -0.52 19.99 5.43
N MET A 250 -0.59 19.05 4.48
CA MET A 250 0.13 19.14 3.21
C MET A 250 -0.29 20.38 2.41
N LYS A 251 -1.61 20.61 2.26
CA LYS A 251 -2.14 21.76 1.52
C LYS A 251 -1.73 23.10 2.11
N GLU A 252 -1.63 23.18 3.43
CA GLU A 252 -1.20 24.40 4.13
C GLU A 252 0.31 24.65 4.08
N VAL A 253 1.12 23.59 4.20
CA VAL A 253 2.59 23.71 4.24
C VAL A 253 3.19 23.84 2.83
N ILE A 254 2.73 22.99 1.90
CA ILE A 254 3.27 22.87 0.55
C ILE A 254 2.57 23.84 -0.41
N GLY A 255 1.28 24.12 -0.16
CA GLY A 255 0.43 24.91 -1.04
C GLY A 255 -0.39 24.04 -1.99
N GLU A 256 -1.68 24.38 -2.13
CA GLU A 256 -2.64 23.61 -2.93
C GLU A 256 -2.32 23.61 -4.43
N GLU A 257 -1.81 24.73 -4.94
CA GLU A 257 -1.48 24.93 -6.37
C GLU A 257 -0.07 24.44 -6.73
N ARG A 258 0.68 23.90 -5.76
CA ARG A 258 2.02 23.38 -6.01
C ARG A 258 1.93 22.21 -6.99
N ALA A 259 2.73 22.25 -8.06
CA ALA A 259 2.82 21.13 -9.00
C ALA A 259 3.32 19.88 -8.29
N LEU A 260 2.58 18.77 -8.38
CA LEU A 260 2.83 17.55 -7.59
C LEU A 260 4.27 17.01 -7.80
N ALA A 261 4.76 17.05 -9.04
CA ALA A 261 6.10 16.56 -9.41
C ALA A 261 7.26 17.45 -8.90
N SER A 262 6.96 18.67 -8.45
CA SER A 262 7.96 19.61 -7.92
C SER A 262 8.09 19.58 -6.40
N ILE A 263 7.26 18.78 -5.72
CA ILE A 263 7.27 18.67 -4.26
C ILE A 263 8.53 17.94 -3.81
N THR A 264 9.26 18.59 -2.92
CA THR A 264 10.56 18.15 -2.41
C THR A 264 10.44 17.35 -1.12
N ARG A 265 11.51 16.61 -0.79
CA ARG A 265 11.65 15.95 0.50
C ARG A 265 11.67 16.94 1.67
N ALA A 266 12.25 18.13 1.48
CA ALA A 266 12.31 19.17 2.50
C ALA A 266 10.91 19.68 2.86
N GLU A 267 10.06 19.95 1.86
CA GLU A 267 8.65 20.30 2.07
C GLU A 267 7.90 19.18 2.81
N CYS A 268 8.19 17.91 2.49
CA CYS A 268 7.62 16.77 3.22
C CYS A 268 8.12 16.69 4.68
N ALA A 269 9.36 17.08 4.95
CA ALA A 269 9.93 17.16 6.29
C ALA A 269 9.24 18.23 7.13
N THR A 270 8.99 19.40 6.56
CA THR A 270 8.23 20.45 7.24
C THR A 270 6.81 20.00 7.60
N VAL A 271 6.14 19.24 6.72
CA VAL A 271 4.83 18.63 7.05
C VAL A 271 4.96 17.66 8.24
N GLN A 272 6.02 16.85 8.27
CA GLN A 272 6.28 15.92 9.39
C GLN A 272 6.57 16.65 10.72
N GLU A 273 7.33 17.74 10.67
CA GLU A 273 7.59 18.60 11.84
C GLU A 273 6.28 19.18 12.39
N MET A 274 5.39 19.62 11.50
CA MET A 274 4.05 20.09 11.86
C MET A 274 3.21 18.98 12.52
N PHE A 275 3.29 17.73 12.05
CA PHE A 275 2.66 16.60 12.75
C PHE A 275 3.20 16.42 14.17
N SER A 276 4.50 16.66 14.38
CA SER A 276 5.12 16.50 15.70
C SER A 276 4.72 17.61 16.68
N ALA A 277 4.44 18.81 16.18
CA ALA A 277 4.00 19.96 16.97
C ALA A 277 2.47 20.03 17.17
N LEU A 278 1.71 19.18 16.49
CA LEU A 278 0.25 19.16 16.58
C LEU A 278 -0.24 18.59 17.93
N PRO A 279 -1.23 19.22 18.58
CA PRO A 279 -1.91 18.65 19.73
C PRO A 279 -2.70 17.39 19.38
N SER A 280 -2.87 16.51 20.36
CA SER A 280 -3.79 15.38 20.27
C SER A 280 -5.24 15.84 20.49
N ASN A 281 -6.18 15.20 19.79
CA ASN A 281 -7.63 15.48 19.92
C ASN A 281 -8.06 16.93 19.68
N VAL A 282 -7.37 17.66 18.78
CA VAL A 282 -7.68 19.08 18.47
C VAL A 282 -9.18 19.32 18.22
N SER A 283 -9.84 18.44 17.46
CA SER A 283 -11.27 18.57 17.14
C SER A 283 -12.20 18.51 18.37
N LYS A 284 -11.72 18.01 19.51
CA LYS A 284 -12.49 17.92 20.76
C LYS A 284 -12.19 19.06 21.73
N LEU A 285 -11.20 19.89 21.42
CA LEU A 285 -10.70 20.93 22.31
C LEU A 285 -11.27 22.27 21.87
N LYS A 286 -12.26 22.79 22.63
CA LYS A 286 -12.93 24.09 22.39
C LYS A 286 -11.98 25.25 22.05
N PRO A 287 -10.80 25.37 22.69
CA PRO A 287 -9.86 26.45 22.39
C PRO A 287 -9.39 26.51 20.94
N TYR A 288 -9.39 25.41 20.19
CA TYR A 288 -8.96 25.40 18.79
C TYR A 288 -10.12 25.51 17.79
N ALA A 289 -11.36 25.64 18.26
CA ALA A 289 -12.55 25.63 17.40
C ALA A 289 -12.56 26.77 16.36
N HIS A 290 -11.87 27.88 16.67
CA HIS A 290 -11.76 29.04 15.79
C HIS A 290 -10.50 29.02 14.91
N CYS A 291 -9.58 28.07 15.11
CA CYS A 291 -8.36 27.98 14.33
C CYS A 291 -8.64 27.43 12.92
N LYS A 292 -8.38 28.25 11.90
CA LYS A 292 -8.59 27.91 10.49
C LYS A 292 -7.41 27.12 9.93
N THR A 293 -6.21 27.37 10.46
CA THR A 293 -4.95 26.76 9.98
C THR A 293 -4.31 25.84 11.03
N VAL A 294 -3.53 24.86 10.58
CA VAL A 294 -2.68 23.99 11.38
C VAL A 294 -1.61 24.81 12.12
N ARG A 295 -1.07 25.85 11.47
CA ARG A 295 -0.14 26.80 12.09
C ARG A 295 -0.77 27.55 13.26
N GLU A 296 -2.00 28.03 13.14
CA GLU A 296 -2.73 28.65 14.26
C GLU A 296 -2.91 27.66 15.42
N ILE A 297 -3.27 26.41 15.12
CA ILE A 297 -3.43 25.35 16.14
C ILE A 297 -2.10 25.15 16.88
N ILE A 298 -0.99 25.01 16.16
CA ILE A 298 0.34 24.81 16.75
C ILE A 298 0.77 26.02 17.57
N ALA A 299 0.58 27.23 17.06
CA ALA A 299 0.91 28.46 17.78
C ALA A 299 0.12 28.58 19.09
N LEU A 300 -1.19 28.32 19.05
CA LEU A 300 -2.04 28.37 20.24
C LEU A 300 -1.68 27.26 21.24
N ALA A 301 -1.31 26.07 20.77
CA ALA A 301 -0.83 25.00 21.63
C ALA A 301 0.49 25.35 22.33
N ALA A 302 1.42 25.96 21.60
CA ALA A 302 2.69 26.43 22.16
C ALA A 302 2.49 27.51 23.23
N GLN A 303 1.48 28.38 23.07
CA GLN A 303 1.10 29.36 24.09
C GLN A 303 0.48 28.69 25.33
N ARG A 304 -0.42 27.74 25.13
CA ARG A 304 -1.16 27.08 26.21
C ARG A 304 -0.31 26.15 27.06
N LYS A 305 0.74 25.53 26.49
CA LYS A 305 1.72 24.61 27.14
C LYS A 305 1.14 23.44 27.94
N THR A 306 -0.17 23.27 27.95
CA THR A 306 -0.91 22.28 28.76
C THR A 306 -1.48 21.15 27.91
N ASP A 307 -1.52 21.35 26.59
CA ASP A 307 -2.14 20.39 25.67
C ASP A 307 -1.12 19.30 25.28
N LYS A 308 -1.57 18.06 25.37
CA LYS A 308 -0.74 16.89 25.02
C LYS A 308 -0.56 16.80 23.52
N LEU A 309 0.68 16.79 23.04
CA LEU A 309 1.02 16.62 21.62
C LEU A 309 0.72 15.20 21.10
N LEU A 310 0.70 15.06 19.78
CA LEU A 310 0.59 13.76 19.12
C LEU A 310 1.71 12.81 19.56
N SER A 311 1.35 11.54 19.76
CA SER A 311 2.34 10.52 20.12
C SER A 311 3.27 10.22 18.93
N PRO A 312 4.52 9.78 19.15
CA PRO A 312 5.43 9.41 18.07
C PRO A 312 4.85 8.39 17.09
N GLY A 313 4.03 7.45 17.56
CA GLY A 313 3.39 6.48 16.66
C GLY A 313 2.21 7.06 15.88
N THR A 314 1.52 8.08 16.41
CA THR A 314 0.52 8.82 15.62
C THR A 314 1.19 9.66 14.54
N VAL A 315 2.30 10.32 14.86
CA VAL A 315 3.14 11.01 13.87
C VAL A 315 3.59 10.02 12.79
N LYS A 316 4.09 8.85 13.19
CA LYS A 316 4.48 7.77 12.26
C LYS A 316 3.34 7.39 11.31
N VAL A 317 2.11 7.28 11.81
CA VAL A 317 0.93 6.98 10.98
C VAL A 317 0.68 8.08 9.95
N TYR A 318 0.72 9.36 10.34
CA TYR A 318 0.52 10.47 9.40
C TYR A 318 1.66 10.62 8.38
N THR A 319 2.90 10.32 8.77
CA THR A 319 4.01 10.25 7.82
C THR A 319 3.86 9.09 6.84
N HIS A 320 3.32 7.94 7.30
CA HIS A 320 3.01 6.83 6.40
C HIS A 320 1.88 7.15 5.42
N THR A 321 0.82 7.85 5.84
CA THR A 321 -0.25 8.26 4.92
C THR A 321 0.25 9.26 3.88
N GLN A 322 1.14 10.18 4.27
CA GLN A 322 1.83 11.07 3.33
C GLN A 322 2.64 10.27 2.30
N SER A 323 3.46 9.32 2.76
CA SER A 323 4.24 8.44 1.86
C SER A 323 3.34 7.57 0.97
N ALA A 324 2.23 7.04 1.50
CA ALA A 324 1.28 6.24 0.74
C ALA A 324 0.59 7.03 -0.39
N PHE A 325 0.25 8.30 -0.15
CA PHE A 325 -0.28 9.19 -1.19
C PHE A 325 0.71 9.37 -2.35
N PHE A 326 1.99 9.60 -2.06
CA PHE A 326 3.00 9.73 -3.11
C PHE A 326 3.31 8.39 -3.81
N ASN A 327 3.26 7.25 -3.12
CA ASN A 327 3.35 5.94 -3.77
C ASN A 327 2.18 5.70 -4.74
N TRP A 328 0.97 6.12 -4.34
CA TRP A 328 -0.17 6.10 -5.26
C TRP A 328 0.07 7.00 -6.48
N ALA A 329 0.61 8.20 -6.28
CA ALA A 329 0.91 9.11 -7.38
C ALA A 329 1.92 8.50 -8.37
N ILE A 330 2.90 7.73 -7.89
CA ILE A 330 3.80 6.93 -8.74
C ILE A 330 3.02 5.87 -9.52
N SER A 331 2.17 5.10 -8.85
CA SER A 331 1.37 4.04 -9.50
C SER A 331 0.46 4.56 -10.62
N LYS A 332 0.10 5.85 -10.57
CA LYS A 332 -0.70 6.54 -11.58
C LYS A 332 0.15 7.31 -12.60
N GLY A 333 1.47 7.19 -12.55
CA GLY A 333 2.40 7.89 -13.44
C GLY A 333 2.43 9.41 -13.26
N LEU A 334 1.94 9.94 -12.13
CA LEU A 334 1.87 11.39 -11.89
C LEU A 334 3.21 11.97 -11.42
N ILE A 335 4.03 11.16 -10.76
CA ILE A 335 5.39 11.48 -10.32
C ILE A 335 6.28 10.26 -10.47
N ALA A 336 7.60 10.46 -10.60
CA ALA A 336 8.55 9.38 -10.75
C ALA A 336 9.00 8.78 -9.40
N ILE A 337 8.98 9.57 -8.32
CA ILE A 337 9.54 9.18 -7.03
C ILE A 337 8.66 9.64 -5.87
N ASN A 338 8.89 9.03 -4.69
CA ASN A 338 8.18 9.39 -3.48
C ASN A 338 9.06 10.30 -2.60
N PRO A 339 8.79 11.62 -2.53
CA PRO A 339 9.58 12.54 -1.72
C PRO A 339 9.47 12.24 -0.21
N ALA A 340 8.39 11.57 0.21
CA ALA A 340 8.13 11.19 1.60
C ALA A 340 8.63 9.78 1.97
N SER A 341 9.37 9.11 1.09
CA SER A 341 9.88 7.75 1.34
C SER A 341 10.79 7.70 2.57
N GLY A 342 10.57 6.72 3.45
CA GLY A 342 11.44 6.47 4.62
C GLY A 342 11.47 7.59 5.67
N MET A 343 10.53 8.54 5.66
CA MET A 343 10.50 9.66 6.62
C MET A 343 9.91 9.29 7.99
N ALA A 344 9.18 8.18 8.05
CA ALA A 344 8.51 7.73 9.26
C ALA A 344 9.53 7.50 10.41
N PRO A 345 9.27 7.99 11.64
CA PRO A 345 10.20 7.82 12.75
C PRO A 345 10.52 6.34 13.03
N LYS A 346 11.81 5.98 13.01
CA LYS A 346 12.28 4.59 13.20
C LYS A 346 11.96 4.05 14.61
N ASN A 347 12.07 4.89 15.63
CA ASN A 347 11.90 4.53 17.05
C ASN A 347 10.61 5.08 17.68
N ALA A 348 9.52 5.21 16.91
CA ALA A 348 8.22 5.56 17.47
C ALA A 348 7.70 4.45 18.40
N LYS A 349 8.18 4.43 19.64
CA LYS A 349 7.66 3.56 20.69
C LYS A 349 6.29 4.10 21.06
N ASN A 350 5.24 3.46 20.53
CA ASN A 350 3.93 3.55 21.17
C ASN A 350 4.10 3.06 22.60
N GLY A 351 3.51 3.76 23.58
CA GLY A 351 3.50 3.27 24.96
C GLY A 351 3.04 1.81 24.96
N LYS A 352 3.87 0.92 25.53
CA LYS A 352 3.54 -0.51 25.56
C LYS A 352 2.22 -0.65 26.31
N ARG A 353 1.19 -1.14 25.63
CA ARG A 353 -0.02 -1.62 26.31
C ARG A 353 0.41 -2.78 27.21
N ARG A 354 0.10 -2.68 28.49
CA ARG A 354 0.49 -3.68 29.48
C ARG A 354 -0.57 -4.77 29.59
N ALA A 355 -0.13 -5.98 29.94
CA ALA A 355 -1.00 -7.01 30.49
C ALA A 355 -1.51 -6.55 31.87
N TYR A 356 -2.67 -7.04 32.26
CA TYR A 356 -3.12 -6.99 33.65
C TYR A 356 -2.28 -7.92 34.52
N ASP A 357 -1.93 -7.48 35.72
CA ASP A 357 -1.52 -8.36 36.81
C ASP A 357 -2.74 -8.98 37.53
N PHE A 358 -2.51 -9.93 38.44
CA PHE A 358 -3.58 -10.64 39.13
C PHE A 358 -4.46 -9.71 39.97
N ASP A 359 -3.87 -8.79 40.73
CA ASP A 359 -4.61 -7.84 41.56
C ASP A 359 -5.53 -6.97 40.72
N GLN A 360 -5.03 -6.48 39.58
CA GLN A 360 -5.80 -5.71 38.63
C GLN A 360 -6.94 -6.52 38.00
N MET A 361 -6.70 -7.78 37.63
CA MET A 361 -7.77 -8.64 37.11
C MET A 361 -8.86 -8.87 38.16
N ASN A 362 -8.44 -9.18 39.39
CA ASN A 362 -9.35 -9.42 40.52
C ASN A 362 -10.16 -8.17 40.86
N ASN A 363 -9.56 -6.99 40.85
CA ASN A 363 -10.26 -5.72 41.07
C ASN A 363 -11.30 -5.42 39.98
N VAL A 364 -10.99 -5.74 38.72
CA VAL A 364 -11.97 -5.59 37.63
C VAL A 364 -13.10 -6.60 37.79
N LEU A 365 -12.81 -7.88 38.07
CA LEU A 365 -13.85 -8.90 38.29
C LEU A 365 -14.74 -8.58 39.49
N ALA A 366 -14.17 -8.24 40.65
CA ALA A 366 -14.92 -7.94 41.88
C ALA A 366 -15.81 -6.70 41.76
N SER A 367 -15.56 -5.82 40.78
CA SER A 367 -16.35 -4.60 40.56
C SER A 367 -17.37 -4.74 39.43
N LEU A 368 -17.35 -5.84 38.68
CA LEU A 368 -18.41 -6.19 37.75
C LEU A 368 -19.47 -7.01 38.52
N PRO A 369 -20.76 -6.82 38.22
CA PRO A 369 -21.78 -7.69 38.80
C PRO A 369 -21.44 -9.14 38.43
N GLU A 370 -21.54 -10.03 39.40
CA GLU A 370 -21.39 -11.46 39.16
C GLU A 370 -22.35 -11.90 38.04
N TRP A 371 -21.91 -12.87 37.23
CA TRP A 371 -22.81 -13.42 36.23
C TRP A 371 -23.96 -14.15 36.93
N SER A 372 -25.16 -13.66 36.66
CA SER A 372 -26.41 -14.38 36.86
C SER A 372 -27.24 -14.24 35.59
N GLU A 373 -28.10 -15.21 35.31
CA GLU A 373 -29.01 -15.13 34.16
C GLU A 373 -29.93 -13.91 34.23
N GLN A 374 -30.27 -13.46 35.45
CA GLN A 374 -31.15 -12.33 35.74
C GLN A 374 -30.37 -11.02 35.92
N GLY A 375 -29.03 -11.05 35.85
CA GLY A 375 -28.16 -9.91 36.14
C GLY A 375 -28.20 -8.84 35.06
N ALA A 376 -28.45 -7.59 35.47
CA ALA A 376 -28.25 -6.44 34.58
C ALA A 376 -26.76 -6.33 34.21
N LEU A 377 -26.45 -6.16 32.91
CA LEU A 377 -25.09 -5.98 32.36
C LEU A 377 -24.23 -7.25 32.21
N ALA A 378 -24.84 -8.42 32.01
CA ALA A 378 -24.14 -9.69 31.78
C ALA A 378 -23.07 -9.61 30.67
N GLY A 379 -23.28 -8.78 29.63
CA GLY A 379 -22.30 -8.56 28.57
C GLY A 379 -20.98 -8.00 29.08
N ARG A 380 -20.96 -7.15 30.13
CA ARG A 380 -19.71 -6.59 30.65
C ARG A 380 -18.83 -7.63 31.33
N TYR A 381 -19.44 -8.49 32.12
CA TYR A 381 -18.75 -9.62 32.75
C TYR A 381 -18.19 -10.56 31.69
N TRP A 382 -19.05 -11.01 30.76
CA TRP A 382 -18.66 -11.98 29.76
C TRP A 382 -17.59 -11.47 28.79
N LEU A 383 -17.68 -10.20 28.33
CA LEU A 383 -16.65 -9.62 27.48
C LEU A 383 -15.28 -9.65 28.17
N TYR A 384 -15.22 -9.30 29.45
CA TYR A 384 -13.95 -9.27 30.18
C TYR A 384 -13.38 -10.69 30.39
N ILE A 385 -14.18 -11.62 30.91
CA ILE A 385 -13.72 -12.99 31.20
C ILE A 385 -13.36 -13.76 29.91
N ILE A 386 -14.15 -13.62 28.84
CA ILE A 386 -13.81 -14.21 27.53
C ILE A 386 -12.52 -13.58 27.01
N GLY A 387 -12.35 -12.27 27.14
CA GLY A 387 -11.12 -11.58 26.75
C GLY A 387 -9.87 -12.15 27.45
N ILE A 388 -9.96 -12.44 28.76
CA ILE A 388 -8.87 -13.06 29.54
C ILE A 388 -8.56 -14.46 29.01
N PHE A 389 -9.58 -15.31 28.84
CA PHE A 389 -9.39 -16.73 28.55
C PHE A 389 -9.26 -17.11 27.06
N SER A 390 -9.45 -16.17 26.15
CA SER A 390 -9.35 -16.43 24.70
C SER A 390 -8.43 -15.45 23.96
N GLY A 391 -8.13 -14.30 24.57
CA GLY A 391 -7.41 -13.20 23.93
C GLY A 391 -8.12 -12.62 22.70
N MET A 392 -9.39 -12.93 22.46
CA MET A 392 -10.17 -12.39 21.35
C MET A 392 -10.22 -10.85 21.39
N ARG A 393 -10.35 -10.22 20.22
CA ARG A 393 -10.50 -8.76 20.12
C ARG A 393 -11.88 -8.36 20.62
N LEU A 394 -12.02 -7.14 21.16
CA LEU A 394 -13.31 -6.65 21.67
C LEU A 394 -14.45 -6.82 20.67
N GLY A 395 -14.24 -6.37 19.43
CA GLY A 395 -15.25 -6.48 18.37
C GLY A 395 -15.62 -7.92 18.06
N GLU A 396 -14.66 -8.85 18.11
CA GLU A 396 -14.93 -10.29 17.87
C GLU A 396 -15.81 -10.90 18.97
N ILE A 397 -15.65 -10.46 20.24
CA ILE A 397 -16.45 -10.96 21.36
C ILE A 397 -17.82 -10.29 21.38
N ALA A 398 -17.86 -8.96 21.20
CA ALA A 398 -19.06 -8.15 21.36
C ALA A 398 -20.16 -8.46 20.34
N THR A 399 -19.79 -9.02 19.17
CA THR A 399 -20.71 -9.39 18.08
C THR A 399 -20.95 -10.89 17.98
N LEU A 400 -20.51 -11.70 18.96
CA LEU A 400 -20.80 -13.13 18.94
C LEU A 400 -22.32 -13.39 18.92
N ASN A 401 -22.72 -14.27 18.02
CA ASN A 401 -24.04 -14.88 18.00
C ASN A 401 -24.01 -16.24 18.70
N VAL A 402 -25.18 -16.71 19.12
CA VAL A 402 -25.33 -18.05 19.72
C VAL A 402 -24.91 -19.18 18.79
N ASP A 403 -24.92 -18.96 17.47
CA ASP A 403 -24.48 -19.91 16.44
C ASP A 403 -22.98 -19.82 16.12
N ASP A 404 -22.29 -18.83 16.66
CA ASP A 404 -20.83 -18.80 16.65
C ASP A 404 -20.23 -19.74 17.70
N ILE A 405 -21.05 -20.26 18.61
CA ILE A 405 -20.65 -21.26 19.60
C ILE A 405 -20.98 -22.65 19.06
N VAL A 406 -19.95 -23.37 18.61
CA VAL A 406 -20.11 -24.66 17.92
C VAL A 406 -19.50 -25.81 18.71
N ALA A 407 -20.19 -26.94 18.75
CA ALA A 407 -19.66 -28.20 19.26
C ALA A 407 -19.04 -29.00 18.10
N GLN A 408 -17.72 -29.18 18.10
CA GLN A 408 -16.97 -29.90 17.07
C GLN A 408 -15.79 -30.62 17.72
N TYR A 409 -15.25 -31.67 17.09
CA TYR A 409 -14.01 -32.31 17.55
C TYR A 409 -13.97 -32.72 19.04
N GLY A 410 -15.13 -33.01 19.64
CA GLY A 410 -15.25 -33.35 21.07
C GLY A 410 -15.11 -32.17 22.05
N SER A 411 -15.17 -30.92 21.57
CA SER A 411 -15.12 -29.71 22.40
C SER A 411 -16.00 -28.59 21.83
N HIS A 412 -16.05 -27.45 22.53
CA HIS A 412 -16.77 -26.26 22.08
C HIS A 412 -15.78 -25.20 21.58
N PHE A 413 -16.17 -24.45 20.56
CA PHE A 413 -15.34 -23.43 19.92
C PHE A 413 -16.10 -22.14 19.71
N PHE A 414 -15.40 -21.01 19.87
CA PHE A 414 -15.78 -19.76 19.22
C PHE A 414 -15.40 -19.85 17.75
N ARG A 415 -16.39 -19.73 16.87
CA ARG A 415 -16.22 -19.70 15.43
C ARG A 415 -16.22 -18.26 14.95
N LEU A 416 -15.12 -17.86 14.33
CA LEU A 416 -14.97 -16.53 13.78
C LEU A 416 -14.93 -16.60 12.26
N TRP A 417 -16.01 -16.21 11.57
CA TRP A 417 -16.08 -16.00 10.11
C TRP A 417 -16.58 -14.60 9.74
N GLU A 418 -16.37 -14.19 8.49
CA GLU A 418 -17.01 -12.97 8.01
C GLU A 418 -18.53 -13.18 7.92
N THR A 419 -19.31 -12.23 8.44
CA THR A 419 -20.77 -12.20 8.31
C THR A 419 -21.19 -10.79 7.90
N ASP A 420 -22.43 -10.61 7.42
CA ASP A 420 -22.95 -9.32 6.99
C ASP A 420 -22.83 -8.23 8.08
N ASP A 421 -22.93 -8.61 9.36
CA ASP A 421 -22.81 -7.73 10.53
C ASP A 421 -21.39 -7.68 11.14
N ARG A 422 -20.44 -8.47 10.62
CA ARG A 422 -19.13 -8.71 11.23
C ARG A 422 -17.99 -8.72 10.20
N GLY A 423 -17.44 -7.53 9.97
CA GLY A 423 -16.22 -7.37 9.18
C GLY A 423 -14.99 -7.93 9.89
N LEU A 424 -14.29 -8.85 9.22
CA LEU A 424 -13.02 -9.41 9.69
C LEU A 424 -11.84 -8.63 9.10
N LYS A 425 -10.95 -8.12 9.96
CA LYS A 425 -9.91 -7.15 9.56
C LYS A 425 -8.79 -7.72 8.67
N THR A 426 -8.66 -9.04 8.57
CA THR A 426 -7.59 -9.76 7.85
C THR A 426 -8.01 -11.20 7.58
N GLU A 427 -7.44 -11.84 6.55
CA GLU A 427 -7.62 -13.28 6.23
C GLU A 427 -7.38 -14.20 7.45
N ASN A 428 -6.36 -13.92 8.28
CA ASN A 428 -6.10 -14.66 9.53
C ASN A 428 -7.13 -14.43 10.66
N SER A 429 -8.16 -13.61 10.44
CA SER A 429 -9.21 -13.41 11.43
C SER A 429 -10.22 -14.55 11.43
N GLU A 430 -10.33 -15.26 10.29
CA GLU A 430 -11.15 -16.46 10.22
C GLU A 430 -10.49 -17.60 10.97
N ARG A 431 -11.09 -18.02 12.08
CA ARG A 431 -10.52 -19.07 12.93
C ARG A 431 -11.55 -19.69 13.85
N ILE A 432 -11.23 -20.88 14.33
CA ILE A 432 -11.92 -21.51 15.45
C ILE A 432 -11.01 -21.44 16.68
N ILE A 433 -11.58 -21.04 17.82
CA ILE A 433 -10.87 -20.90 19.09
C ILE A 433 -11.54 -21.83 20.09
N PRO A 434 -10.85 -22.84 20.65
CA PRO A 434 -11.42 -23.66 21.70
C PRO A 434 -11.94 -22.80 22.86
N ILE A 435 -13.12 -23.12 23.38
CA ILE A 435 -13.65 -22.48 24.58
C ILE A 435 -12.90 -23.04 25.79
N HIS A 436 -12.29 -22.14 26.56
CA HIS A 436 -11.57 -22.51 27.76
C HIS A 436 -12.49 -23.22 28.78
N PRO A 437 -12.04 -24.29 29.46
CA PRO A 437 -12.84 -25.04 30.44
C PRO A 437 -13.48 -24.16 31.51
N GLU A 438 -12.77 -23.11 31.95
CA GLU A 438 -13.28 -22.16 32.94
C GLU A 438 -14.51 -21.38 32.45
N LEU A 439 -14.57 -21.02 31.16
CA LEU A 439 -15.76 -20.36 30.60
C LEU A 439 -16.97 -21.30 30.56
N ILE A 440 -16.71 -22.59 30.33
CA ILE A 440 -17.74 -23.65 30.39
C ILE A 440 -18.22 -23.80 31.84
N ARG A 441 -17.28 -23.89 32.80
CA ARG A 441 -17.57 -23.97 34.24
C ARG A 441 -18.41 -22.78 34.72
N LEU A 442 -18.17 -21.59 34.16
CA LEU A 442 -18.93 -20.37 34.46
C LEU A 442 -20.29 -20.29 33.75
N GLY A 443 -20.70 -21.31 33.01
CA GLY A 443 -22.05 -21.37 32.44
C GLY A 443 -22.22 -20.69 31.08
N LEU A 444 -21.14 -20.44 30.33
CA LEU A 444 -21.25 -19.84 28.99
C LEU A 444 -22.17 -20.67 28.08
N LEU A 445 -22.07 -22.00 28.13
CA LEU A 445 -22.90 -22.90 27.34
C LEU A 445 -24.37 -22.89 27.78
N GLN A 446 -24.62 -22.73 29.09
CA GLN A 446 -25.97 -22.61 29.63
C GLN A 446 -26.65 -21.34 29.12
N ARG A 447 -25.91 -20.21 29.13
CA ARG A 447 -26.38 -18.96 28.55
C ARG A 447 -26.73 -19.12 27.06
N VAL A 448 -25.86 -19.76 26.28
CA VAL A 448 -26.11 -20.01 24.84
C VAL A 448 -27.40 -20.82 24.65
N ALA A 449 -27.58 -21.90 25.42
CA ALA A 449 -28.77 -22.74 25.34
C ALA A 449 -30.06 -21.95 25.68
N ASN A 450 -30.02 -21.12 26.73
CA ASN A 450 -31.17 -20.34 27.17
C ASN A 450 -31.53 -19.22 26.18
N LEU A 451 -30.54 -18.55 25.59
CA LEU A 451 -30.78 -17.56 24.53
C LEU A 451 -31.36 -18.21 23.26
N LYS A 452 -30.85 -19.38 22.85
CA LYS A 452 -31.42 -20.15 21.73
C LYS A 452 -32.89 -20.51 22.00
N LYS A 453 -33.20 -20.98 23.21
CA LYS A 453 -34.57 -21.29 23.62
C LYS A 453 -35.50 -20.07 23.59
N ALA A 454 -34.96 -18.89 23.90
CA ALA A 454 -35.68 -17.61 23.84
C ALA A 454 -35.76 -16.99 22.43
N GLY A 455 -35.18 -17.62 21.41
CA GLY A 455 -35.12 -17.07 20.05
C GLY A 455 -34.20 -15.85 19.90
N ILE A 456 -33.31 -15.61 20.86
CA ILE A 456 -32.37 -14.49 20.85
C ILE A 456 -31.07 -14.93 20.16
N THR A 457 -30.67 -14.20 19.13
CA THR A 457 -29.51 -14.54 18.29
C THR A 457 -28.19 -13.99 18.84
N ARG A 458 -28.18 -12.73 19.30
CA ARG A 458 -26.98 -12.07 19.85
C ARG A 458 -26.64 -12.63 21.23
N LEU A 459 -25.39 -13.04 21.43
CA LEU A 459 -24.92 -13.56 22.72
C LEU A 459 -24.94 -12.48 23.82
N PHE A 460 -24.74 -11.21 23.43
CA PHE A 460 -24.69 -10.04 24.32
C PHE A 460 -25.68 -8.95 23.87
N GLY A 461 -26.97 -9.28 23.87
CA GLY A 461 -28.05 -8.33 23.51
C GLY A 461 -28.23 -7.14 24.46
N ASP A 462 -27.63 -7.18 25.65
CA ASP A 462 -27.62 -6.07 26.62
C ASP A 462 -26.61 -4.95 26.26
N LEU A 463 -25.73 -5.20 25.28
CA LEU A 463 -24.79 -4.21 24.78
C LEU A 463 -25.45 -3.31 23.72
N PRO A 464 -25.49 -1.99 23.93
CA PRO A 464 -26.10 -1.07 22.98
C PRO A 464 -25.29 -0.95 21.69
N GLY A 465 -25.99 -0.74 20.58
CA GLY A 465 -25.42 -0.57 19.24
C GLY A 465 -25.86 -1.68 18.29
N ASP A 466 -25.95 -1.32 17.01
CA ASP A 466 -26.48 -2.17 15.94
C ASP A 466 -25.37 -2.78 15.07
N ASP A 467 -24.18 -2.17 15.08
CA ASP A 467 -23.00 -2.64 14.35
C ASP A 467 -21.77 -2.82 15.26
N GLN A 468 -20.78 -3.58 14.76
CA GLN A 468 -19.55 -3.90 15.50
C GLN A 468 -18.79 -2.67 16.01
N ASP A 469 -18.67 -1.62 15.20
CA ASP A 469 -17.85 -0.45 15.51
C ASP A 469 -18.52 0.38 16.60
N HIS A 470 -19.84 0.57 16.52
CA HIS A 470 -20.62 1.29 17.52
C HIS A 470 -20.62 0.55 18.87
N ILE A 471 -20.86 -0.77 18.87
CA ILE A 471 -20.84 -1.59 20.10
C ILE A 471 -19.45 -1.51 20.75
N SER A 472 -18.39 -1.72 19.95
CA SER A 472 -17.01 -1.72 20.43
C SER A 472 -16.57 -0.37 20.98
N ASP A 473 -16.96 0.73 20.35
CA ASP A 473 -16.64 2.09 20.80
C ASP A 473 -17.35 2.44 22.11
N LEU A 474 -18.67 2.18 22.21
CA LEU A 474 -19.44 2.41 23.43
C LEU A 474 -18.90 1.58 24.59
N PHE A 475 -18.62 0.29 24.36
CA PHE A 475 -18.05 -0.58 25.38
C PHE A 475 -16.65 -0.09 25.80
N SER A 476 -15.78 0.22 24.84
CA SER A 476 -14.42 0.69 25.13
C SER A 476 -14.42 1.95 25.99
N LYS A 477 -15.30 2.92 25.70
CA LYS A 477 -15.46 4.15 26.50
C LYS A 477 -15.94 3.85 27.92
N ARG A 478 -16.98 3.01 28.05
CA ARG A 478 -17.54 2.60 29.35
C ARG A 478 -16.50 1.84 30.18
N PHE A 479 -15.77 0.92 29.56
CA PHE A 479 -14.74 0.14 30.23
C PHE A 479 -13.54 1.02 30.64
N ALA A 480 -13.11 1.97 29.79
CA ALA A 480 -12.09 2.94 30.16
C ALA A 480 -12.52 3.83 31.34
N TYR A 481 -13.79 4.22 31.39
CA TYR A 481 -14.37 4.92 32.55
C TYR A 481 -14.38 4.03 33.80
N HIS A 482 -14.75 2.76 33.68
CA HIS A 482 -14.69 1.77 34.77
C HIS A 482 -13.26 1.60 35.33
N LEU A 483 -12.26 1.48 34.47
CA LEU A 483 -10.86 1.45 34.92
C LEU A 483 -10.45 2.75 35.64
N LYS A 484 -11.05 3.89 35.28
CA LYS A 484 -10.82 5.16 35.99
C LYS A 484 -11.42 5.15 37.40
N THR A 485 -12.64 4.61 37.59
CA THR A 485 -13.27 4.50 38.92
C THR A 485 -12.48 3.57 39.84
N LEU A 486 -11.86 2.52 39.28
CA LEU A 486 -10.95 1.63 40.00
C LEU A 486 -9.54 2.20 40.24
N LYS A 487 -9.30 3.47 39.88
CA LYS A 487 -7.97 4.12 39.97
C LYS A 487 -6.86 3.40 39.19
N MET A 488 -7.22 2.65 38.15
CA MET A 488 -6.31 1.93 37.25
C MET A 488 -6.01 2.70 35.95
N HIS A 489 -6.46 3.95 35.86
CA HIS A 489 -6.21 4.84 34.72
C HIS A 489 -4.76 5.36 34.69
N GLY A 490 -4.29 5.78 33.51
CA GLY A 490 -2.92 6.34 33.33
C GLY A 490 -1.82 5.30 33.07
N ASN A 491 -2.10 4.03 33.33
CA ASN A 491 -1.13 2.93 33.20
C ASN A 491 -1.04 2.27 31.81
N GLY A 492 -1.82 2.77 30.84
CA GLY A 492 -1.92 2.17 29.49
C GLY A 492 -2.84 0.95 29.41
N LEU A 493 -3.58 0.64 30.48
CA LEU A 493 -4.55 -0.46 30.53
C LEU A 493 -5.82 -0.11 29.75
N THR A 494 -6.32 -1.07 28.99
CA THR A 494 -7.56 -0.97 28.21
C THR A 494 -8.20 -2.36 28.15
N PHE A 495 -9.37 -2.50 27.53
CA PHE A 495 -9.91 -3.84 27.27
C PHE A 495 -8.91 -4.75 26.54
N HIS A 496 -8.15 -4.23 25.57
CA HIS A 496 -7.17 -5.01 24.82
C HIS A 496 -5.95 -5.45 25.66
N SER A 497 -5.82 -5.00 26.91
CA SER A 497 -4.88 -5.56 27.87
C SER A 497 -5.20 -7.02 28.21
N THR A 498 -6.47 -7.45 28.12
CA THR A 498 -6.86 -8.87 28.27
C THR A 498 -6.16 -9.77 27.24
N ARG A 499 -6.07 -9.32 25.98
CA ARG A 499 -5.33 -10.02 24.92
C ARG A 499 -3.82 -10.11 25.19
N HIS A 500 -3.23 -9.10 25.84
CA HIS A 500 -1.84 -9.16 26.27
C HIS A 500 -1.65 -10.13 27.43
N THR A 501 -2.56 -10.09 28.42
CA THR A 501 -2.62 -11.05 29.52
C THR A 501 -2.76 -12.49 29.03
N PHE A 502 -3.64 -12.76 28.06
CA PHE A 502 -3.77 -14.06 27.43
C PHE A 502 -2.45 -14.50 26.78
N ARG A 503 -1.80 -13.61 26.02
CA ARG A 503 -0.52 -13.91 25.38
C ARG A 503 0.58 -14.27 26.38
N ASP A 504 0.61 -13.58 27.52
CA ASP A 504 1.58 -13.88 28.57
C ASP A 504 1.24 -15.21 29.27
N ALA A 505 -0.05 -15.50 29.52
CA ALA A 505 -0.48 -16.80 30.05
C ALA A 505 -0.13 -17.98 29.13
N LEU A 506 -0.28 -17.83 27.80
CA LEU A 506 0.17 -18.84 26.83
C LEU A 506 1.69 -19.10 26.94
N ARG A 507 2.48 -18.04 27.22
CA ARG A 507 3.93 -18.15 27.38
C ARG A 507 4.29 -18.86 28.69
N GLU A 508 3.65 -18.48 29.79
CA GLU A 508 3.87 -19.12 31.10
C GLU A 508 3.47 -20.60 31.09
N ALA A 509 2.40 -20.96 30.37
CA ALA A 509 2.01 -22.35 30.15
C ALA A 509 2.92 -23.12 29.17
N GLY A 510 3.93 -22.47 28.59
CA GLY A 510 4.95 -23.14 27.76
C GLY A 510 4.45 -23.58 26.38
N LEU A 511 3.41 -22.95 25.84
CA LEU A 511 2.84 -23.36 24.55
C LEU A 511 3.82 -23.13 23.39
N PRO A 512 3.84 -24.02 22.38
CA PRO A 512 4.57 -23.80 21.14
C PRO A 512 4.15 -22.50 20.45
N HIS A 513 5.09 -21.90 19.69
CA HIS A 513 4.84 -20.64 19.00
C HIS A 513 3.64 -20.71 18.05
N ASP A 514 3.53 -21.79 17.27
CA ASP A 514 2.44 -21.97 16.30
C ASP A 514 1.07 -22.07 16.99
N ALA A 515 0.99 -22.74 18.14
CA ALA A 515 -0.22 -22.80 18.95
C ALA A 515 -0.60 -21.39 19.45
N THR A 516 0.39 -20.62 19.92
CA THR A 516 0.21 -19.23 20.33
C THR A 516 -0.37 -18.40 19.19
N VAL A 517 0.29 -18.43 18.02
CA VAL A 517 -0.13 -17.68 16.82
C VAL A 517 -1.54 -18.05 16.39
N ALA A 518 -1.87 -19.35 16.35
CA ALA A 518 -3.17 -19.87 15.98
C ALA A 518 -4.29 -19.46 16.95
N LEU A 519 -4.09 -19.67 18.26
CA LEU A 519 -5.10 -19.32 19.28
C LEU A 519 -5.39 -17.82 19.31
N GLY A 520 -4.34 -17.00 19.25
CA GLY A 520 -4.52 -15.55 19.27
C GLY A 520 -4.98 -14.97 17.93
N GLY A 521 -4.79 -15.64 16.80
CA GLY A 521 -4.95 -15.01 15.48
C GLY A 521 -3.96 -13.84 15.31
N TRP A 522 -2.70 -14.05 15.71
CA TRP A 522 -1.60 -13.11 15.46
C TRP A 522 -1.00 -13.38 14.07
N SER A 523 -0.39 -12.37 13.46
CA SER A 523 0.32 -12.59 12.20
C SER A 523 1.62 -13.35 12.46
N PRO A 524 1.92 -14.40 11.68
CA PRO A 524 3.22 -15.07 11.75
C PRO A 524 4.34 -14.09 11.41
N LYS A 525 5.52 -14.31 11.98
CA LYS A 525 6.67 -13.40 11.84
C LYS A 525 7.48 -13.68 10.57
N SER A 526 7.41 -14.88 10.01
CA SER A 526 8.12 -15.27 8.79
C SER A 526 7.17 -15.73 7.67
N VAL A 527 7.67 -15.74 6.44
CA VAL A 527 6.94 -16.26 5.27
C VAL A 527 6.87 -17.80 5.31
N ASP A 528 7.90 -18.45 5.87
CA ASP A 528 7.96 -19.91 6.02
C ASP A 528 6.91 -20.45 6.99
N GLU A 529 6.56 -19.69 8.04
CA GLU A 529 5.43 -19.97 8.95
C GLU A 529 4.05 -19.98 8.26
N ARG A 530 3.95 -19.54 7.00
CA ARG A 530 2.71 -19.63 6.20
C ARG A 530 2.57 -20.97 5.47
N TYR A 531 3.60 -21.82 5.46
CA TYR A 531 3.56 -23.13 4.79
C TYR A 531 3.10 -24.24 5.76
N GLY A 532 1.94 -24.84 5.47
CA GLY A 532 1.36 -25.97 6.20
C GLY A 532 -0.13 -25.80 6.49
N ASN A 533 -0.86 -26.89 6.79
CA ASN A 533 -2.31 -26.87 7.07
C ASN A 533 -2.69 -26.32 8.47
N GLY A 534 -1.79 -25.57 9.12
CA GLY A 534 -1.98 -25.09 10.49
C GLY A 534 -2.04 -26.21 11.54
N MET A 535 -2.30 -25.83 12.80
CA MET A 535 -2.42 -26.78 13.91
C MET A 535 -3.83 -27.40 13.94
N ARG A 536 -3.91 -28.72 14.19
CA ARG A 536 -5.20 -29.42 14.28
C ARG A 536 -6.06 -28.87 15.43
N PRO A 537 -7.38 -28.74 15.27
CA PRO A 537 -8.27 -28.20 16.30
C PRO A 537 -8.18 -28.94 17.64
N GLN A 538 -8.06 -30.27 17.63
CA GLN A 538 -7.89 -31.07 18.85
C GLN A 538 -6.61 -30.74 19.61
N THR A 539 -5.53 -30.40 18.88
CA THR A 539 -4.27 -29.97 19.49
C THR A 539 -4.44 -28.60 20.15
N LEU A 540 -5.18 -27.69 19.54
CA LEU A 540 -5.52 -26.39 20.15
C LEU A 540 -6.38 -26.57 21.41
N VAL A 541 -7.32 -27.51 21.43
CA VAL A 541 -8.14 -27.82 22.63
C VAL A 541 -7.24 -28.24 23.79
N ARG A 542 -6.28 -29.15 23.53
CA ARG A 542 -5.31 -29.58 24.55
C ARG A 542 -4.54 -28.38 25.12
N TRP A 543 -4.00 -27.53 24.24
CA TRP A 543 -3.22 -26.36 24.67
C TRP A 543 -4.05 -25.32 25.41
N MET A 544 -5.31 -25.10 25.00
CA MET A 544 -6.23 -24.18 25.69
C MET A 544 -6.45 -24.61 27.14
N ALA A 545 -6.53 -25.91 27.43
CA ALA A 545 -6.75 -26.44 28.77
C ALA A 545 -5.54 -26.29 29.73
N GLU A 546 -4.33 -26.09 29.19
CA GLU A 546 -3.12 -25.85 29.99
C GLU A 546 -3.04 -24.42 30.53
N ILE A 547 -3.86 -23.51 30.01
CA ILE A 547 -3.85 -22.10 30.42
C ILE A 547 -4.48 -21.99 31.81
N LYS A 548 -3.72 -21.46 32.77
CA LYS A 548 -4.20 -21.28 34.14
C LYS A 548 -3.85 -19.89 34.64
N TYR A 549 -4.71 -19.37 35.51
CA TYR A 549 -4.53 -18.11 36.18
C TYR A 549 -4.62 -18.34 37.69
N GLU A 550 -3.55 -18.86 38.30
CA GLU A 550 -3.56 -19.29 39.70
C GLU A 550 -3.90 -18.18 40.69
N GLY A 551 -3.58 -16.92 40.37
CA GLY A 551 -3.94 -15.75 41.18
C GLY A 551 -5.29 -15.13 40.85
N LEU A 552 -6.05 -15.65 39.88
CA LEU A 552 -7.33 -15.09 39.48
C LEU A 552 -8.46 -15.64 40.35
N MET A 553 -9.11 -14.75 41.10
CA MET A 553 -10.25 -15.04 41.96
C MET A 553 -11.53 -14.93 41.14
N ILE A 554 -12.05 -16.07 40.71
CA ILE A 554 -13.31 -16.16 39.98
C ILE A 554 -14.41 -16.55 40.98
N PRO A 555 -15.52 -15.79 41.07
CA PRO A 555 -16.65 -16.15 41.93
C PRO A 555 -17.11 -17.59 41.68
N MET A 556 -17.43 -18.30 42.75
CA MET A 556 -18.04 -19.62 42.66
C MET A 556 -19.50 -19.44 42.25
N ILE A 557 -19.81 -19.76 40.99
CA ILE A 557 -21.18 -19.72 40.50
C ILE A 557 -21.77 -21.11 40.68
N ASP A 558 -22.65 -21.24 41.65
CA ASP A 558 -23.41 -22.46 41.87
C ASP A 558 -24.59 -22.48 40.89
N HIS A 559 -24.53 -23.34 39.88
CA HIS A 559 -25.60 -23.49 38.89
C HIS A 559 -26.81 -24.26 39.45
N ALA A 560 -26.78 -24.62 40.74
CA ALA A 560 -27.90 -25.20 41.45
C ALA A 560 -28.77 -24.09 42.07
N ARG A 561 -29.62 -23.44 41.26
CA ARG A 561 -30.84 -22.76 41.74
C ARG A 561 -31.84 -22.51 40.62
#